data_AF-A0A1Q2L4I7-F1
#
_entry.id   AF-A0A1Q2L4I7-F1
#
_cell.length_a   1.000
_cell.length_b   1.000
_cell.length_c   1.000
_cell.angle_alpha   90.00
_cell.angle_beta   90.00
_cell.angle_gamma   90.00
#
_symmetry.space_group_name_H-M   'P 1'
#
loop_
_entity.id
_entity.type
_entity.pdbx_description
1 polymer ?
#
loop_
_entity_poly.entity_id
_entity_poly.type
_entity_poly.pdbx_seq_one_letter_code
_entity_poly.pdbx_strand_id
1 'polypeptide(L)'
;MNGMEQFECFLLDGHYGRMKATAAFLDAAKAELRQLLEGQPERRIEYSDLGMVAKFVPKPVSQVNQQQLIEDLSDYFWTTELHPLIQLDPKKLSDSQKEELAGFLLPATYYAKPSLNKKGKAYVQIPDILFGGQSEEELVAEIRNVTFQKEGYSKRYEEIKEALLNDLSLRREKKIKRDWCSFSYVEHKPAYDMERLLAELPFDFIIEHGKVQMTELKEWIGRGRLSKSVLKANQELVDLQLSFVVMSLESERKMLSGMEYRRNQLRIAQ
;
A
#
# COMPACT_ATOMS: atom_id res chain seq x y z
N MET A 1 -29.38 0.37 -6.90
CA MET A 1 -28.79 -0.57 -5.93
C MET A 1 -27.80 0.19 -5.07
N ASN A 2 -28.04 0.30 -3.77
CA ASN A 2 -27.11 1.00 -2.85
C ASN A 2 -25.82 0.19 -2.63
N GLY A 3 -24.79 0.78 -2.02
CA GLY A 3 -23.50 0.10 -1.84
C GLY A 3 -23.59 -1.19 -1.01
N MET A 4 -24.53 -1.26 -0.06
CA MET A 4 -24.75 -2.45 0.77
C MET A 4 -25.33 -3.61 -0.04
N GLU A 5 -26.38 -3.37 -0.82
CA GLU A 5 -26.99 -4.34 -1.73
C GLU A 5 -25.96 -4.83 -2.76
N GLN A 6 -25.14 -3.93 -3.30
CA GLN A 6 -24.09 -4.31 -4.25
C GLN A 6 -23.07 -5.26 -3.59
N PHE A 7 -22.67 -5.01 -2.35
CA PHE A 7 -21.78 -5.91 -1.62
C PHE A 7 -22.45 -7.26 -1.34
N GLU A 8 -23.72 -7.26 -0.97
CA GLU A 8 -24.49 -8.48 -0.70
C GLU A 8 -24.61 -9.34 -1.96
N CYS A 9 -24.98 -8.77 -3.11
CA CYS A 9 -24.95 -9.49 -4.39
C CYS A 9 -23.55 -10.01 -4.70
N PHE A 10 -22.52 -9.17 -4.56
CA PHE A 10 -21.13 -9.57 -4.79
C PHE A 10 -20.67 -10.74 -3.89
N LEU A 11 -21.21 -10.83 -2.67
CA LEU A 11 -20.99 -11.94 -1.76
C LEU A 11 -21.77 -13.19 -2.17
N LEU A 12 -23.08 -13.06 -2.39
CA LEU A 12 -23.98 -14.18 -2.68
C LEU A 12 -23.70 -14.83 -4.05
N ASP A 13 -23.31 -14.03 -5.03
CA ASP A 13 -22.88 -14.49 -6.36
C ASP A 13 -21.51 -15.20 -6.31
N GLY A 14 -20.87 -15.24 -5.13
CA GLY A 14 -19.59 -15.88 -4.88
C GLY A 14 -18.39 -15.07 -5.38
N HIS A 15 -18.57 -13.87 -5.92
CA HIS A 15 -17.47 -13.04 -6.42
C HIS A 15 -16.50 -12.62 -5.31
N TYR A 16 -17.01 -12.27 -4.13
CA TYR A 16 -16.15 -11.98 -2.97
C TYR A 16 -15.34 -13.22 -2.55
N GLY A 17 -15.95 -14.40 -2.57
CA GLY A 17 -15.28 -15.67 -2.31
C GLY A 17 -14.16 -15.94 -3.33
N ARG A 18 -14.46 -15.84 -4.63
CA ARG A 18 -13.48 -15.99 -5.72
C ARG A 18 -12.35 -14.97 -5.64
N MET A 19 -12.63 -13.73 -5.27
CA MET A 19 -11.59 -12.72 -5.05
C MET A 19 -10.62 -13.14 -3.95
N LYS A 20 -11.12 -13.69 -2.85
CA LYS A 20 -10.27 -14.18 -1.75
C LYS A 20 -9.53 -15.46 -2.13
N ALA A 21 -10.19 -16.39 -2.79
CA ALA A 21 -9.58 -17.64 -3.26
C ALA A 21 -8.49 -17.39 -4.30
N THR A 22 -8.70 -16.50 -5.28
CA THR A 22 -7.67 -16.13 -6.27
C THR A 22 -6.47 -15.42 -5.63
N ALA A 23 -6.69 -14.57 -4.63
CA ALA A 23 -5.59 -13.98 -3.88
C ALA A 23 -4.78 -15.03 -3.11
N ALA A 24 -5.45 -15.93 -2.40
CA ALA A 24 -4.80 -17.03 -1.66
C ALA A 24 -4.04 -17.98 -2.61
N PHE A 25 -4.65 -18.34 -3.74
CA PHE A 25 -4.02 -19.16 -4.77
C PHE A 25 -2.74 -18.51 -5.32
N LEU A 26 -2.79 -17.22 -5.67
CA LEU A 26 -1.61 -16.52 -6.18
C LEU A 26 -0.48 -16.44 -5.14
N ASP A 27 -0.80 -16.23 -3.88
CA ASP A 27 0.19 -16.17 -2.81
C ASP A 27 0.82 -17.56 -2.61
N ALA A 28 0.01 -18.61 -2.62
CA ALA A 28 0.46 -19.99 -2.48
C ALA A 28 1.29 -20.45 -3.70
N ALA A 29 0.83 -20.21 -4.93
CA ALA A 29 1.53 -20.61 -6.16
C ALA A 29 2.89 -19.91 -6.30
N LYS A 30 2.97 -18.63 -5.90
CA LYS A 30 4.25 -17.90 -5.84
C LYS A 30 5.18 -18.44 -4.77
N ALA A 31 4.64 -18.91 -3.64
CA ALA A 31 5.45 -19.53 -2.59
C ALA A 31 6.01 -20.88 -3.04
N GLU A 32 5.20 -21.71 -3.71
CA GLU A 32 5.64 -22.98 -4.29
C GLU A 32 6.70 -22.77 -5.36
N LEU A 33 6.44 -21.89 -6.33
CA LEU A 33 7.41 -21.55 -7.37
C LEU A 33 8.70 -21.00 -6.77
N ARG A 34 8.60 -20.18 -5.70
CA ARG A 34 9.80 -19.71 -4.99
C ARG A 34 10.62 -20.88 -4.45
N GLN A 35 9.99 -21.89 -3.84
CA GLN A 35 10.69 -23.05 -3.27
C GLN A 35 11.40 -23.86 -4.35
N LEU A 36 10.73 -24.10 -5.49
CA LEU A 36 11.34 -24.79 -6.64
C LEU A 36 12.60 -24.06 -7.14
N LEU A 37 12.56 -22.73 -7.14
CA LEU A 37 13.64 -21.88 -7.67
C LEU A 37 14.72 -21.50 -6.65
N GLU A 38 14.52 -21.73 -5.35
CA GLU A 38 15.43 -21.24 -4.30
C GLU A 38 16.82 -21.89 -4.36
N GLY A 39 16.93 -23.11 -4.89
CA GLY A 39 18.19 -23.82 -5.09
C GLY A 39 18.87 -23.55 -6.43
N GLN A 40 18.24 -22.83 -7.35
CA GLN A 40 18.80 -22.59 -8.67
C GLN A 40 19.86 -21.47 -8.65
N PRO A 41 20.92 -21.58 -9.47
CA PRO A 41 21.95 -20.55 -9.54
C PRO A 41 21.42 -19.25 -10.17
N GLU A 42 20.44 -19.37 -11.07
CA GLU A 42 19.85 -18.24 -11.76
C GLU A 42 18.85 -17.50 -10.88
N ARG A 43 19.11 -16.22 -10.63
CA ARG A 43 18.21 -15.36 -9.84
C ARG A 43 17.08 -14.73 -10.66
N ARG A 44 17.12 -14.87 -11.99
CA ARG A 44 16.11 -14.39 -12.92
C ARG A 44 15.92 -15.46 -13.98
N ILE A 45 14.72 -16.02 -14.03
CA ILE A 45 14.33 -17.05 -14.99
C ILE A 45 13.22 -16.48 -15.85
N GLU A 46 13.45 -16.53 -17.14
CA GLU A 46 12.53 -16.03 -18.15
C GLU A 46 11.75 -17.18 -18.79
N TYR A 47 10.42 -17.05 -18.78
CA TYR A 47 9.50 -17.98 -19.41
C TYR A 47 8.96 -17.28 -20.66
N SER A 48 9.79 -17.22 -21.71
CA SER A 48 9.53 -16.41 -22.92
C SER A 48 8.19 -16.78 -23.58
N ASP A 49 7.87 -18.08 -23.67
CA ASP A 49 6.61 -18.57 -24.27
C ASP A 49 5.37 -18.13 -23.48
N LEU A 50 5.52 -17.91 -22.17
CA LEU A 50 4.45 -17.42 -21.32
C LEU A 50 4.44 -15.89 -21.20
N GLY A 51 5.47 -15.21 -21.71
CA GLY A 51 5.64 -13.76 -21.55
C GLY A 51 5.89 -13.33 -20.10
N MET A 52 6.44 -14.22 -19.28
CA MET A 52 6.58 -14.04 -17.82
C MET A 52 8.04 -14.13 -17.37
N VAL A 53 8.33 -13.55 -16.21
CA VAL A 53 9.63 -13.65 -15.54
C VAL A 53 9.41 -13.91 -14.05
N ALA A 54 10.20 -14.84 -13.51
CA ALA A 54 10.32 -15.05 -12.08
C ALA A 54 11.73 -14.61 -11.65
N LYS A 55 11.82 -13.78 -10.61
CA LYS A 55 13.12 -13.28 -10.14
C LYS A 55 13.19 -12.99 -8.66
N PHE A 56 14.40 -13.14 -8.14
CA PHE A 56 14.79 -12.72 -6.81
C PHE A 56 15.41 -11.33 -6.86
N VAL A 57 14.74 -10.36 -6.24
CA VAL A 57 15.16 -8.96 -6.19
C VAL A 57 15.60 -8.63 -4.77
N PRO A 58 16.84 -8.14 -4.56
CA PRO A 58 17.24 -7.58 -3.28
C PRO A 58 16.32 -6.40 -2.92
N LYS A 59 15.68 -6.50 -1.76
CA LYS A 59 14.81 -5.48 -1.18
C LYS A 59 15.47 -4.95 0.08
N PRO A 60 16.14 -3.79 0.02
CA PRO A 60 16.72 -3.19 1.22
C PRO A 60 15.59 -2.82 2.19
N VAL A 61 15.73 -3.29 3.43
CA VAL A 61 14.90 -2.86 4.56
C VAL A 61 15.68 -1.77 5.27
N SER A 62 15.22 -0.53 5.10
CA SER A 62 15.84 0.63 5.69
C SER A 62 14.99 1.21 6.80
N GLN A 63 15.62 1.60 7.89
CA GLN A 63 15.03 2.49 8.89
C GLN A 63 15.38 3.94 8.53
N VAL A 64 14.45 4.85 8.76
CA VAL A 64 14.66 6.29 8.53
C VAL A 64 14.69 6.97 9.88
N ASN A 65 15.75 7.72 10.17
CA ASN A 65 15.74 8.64 11.31
C ASN A 65 14.80 9.82 10.98
N GLN A 66 13.58 9.78 11.52
CA GLN A 66 12.55 10.75 11.21
C GLN A 66 12.87 12.14 11.77
N GLN A 67 13.51 12.21 12.95
CA GLN A 67 13.83 13.49 13.59
C GLN A 67 14.92 14.20 12.79
N GLN A 68 16.04 13.53 12.54
CA GLN A 68 17.12 14.08 11.73
C GLN A 68 16.66 14.43 10.31
N LEU A 69 15.78 13.62 9.70
CA LEU A 69 15.26 13.97 8.38
C LEU A 69 14.39 15.24 8.40
N ILE A 70 13.65 15.51 9.48
CA ILE A 70 12.89 16.77 9.61
C ILE A 70 13.85 17.95 9.77
N GLU A 71 14.88 17.82 10.61
CA GLU A 71 15.94 18.82 10.77
C GLU A 71 16.63 19.11 9.44
N ASP A 72 17.14 18.09 8.77
CA ASP A 72 17.81 18.24 7.48
C ASP A 72 16.90 18.88 6.44
N LEU A 73 15.61 18.53 6.39
CA LEU A 73 14.65 19.15 5.46
C LEU A 73 14.47 20.65 5.73
N SER A 74 14.58 21.09 6.98
CA SER A 74 14.46 22.51 7.37
C SER A 74 15.61 23.37 6.87
N ASP A 75 16.77 22.77 6.57
CA ASP A 75 17.89 23.47 5.94
C ASP A 75 17.64 23.76 4.45
N TYR A 76 16.75 22.99 3.79
CA TYR A 76 16.44 23.15 2.36
C TYR A 76 15.18 23.96 2.09
N PHE A 77 14.23 23.95 3.02
CA PHE A 77 12.90 24.48 2.80
C PHE A 77 12.50 25.44 3.92
N TRP A 78 11.80 26.50 3.51
CA TRP A 78 11.15 27.35 4.47
C TRP A 78 10.02 26.58 5.16
N THR A 79 9.70 26.98 6.39
CA THR A 79 8.63 26.40 7.20
C THR A 79 7.31 26.26 6.43
N THR A 80 6.97 27.25 5.60
CA THR A 80 5.75 27.25 4.76
C THR A 80 5.75 26.16 3.69
N GLU A 81 6.91 25.67 3.26
CA GLU A 81 7.05 24.62 2.25
C GLU A 81 7.16 23.22 2.88
N LEU A 82 7.39 23.12 4.20
CA LEU A 82 7.54 21.84 4.91
C LEU A 82 6.21 21.15 5.25
N HIS A 83 5.10 21.89 5.33
CA HIS A 83 3.80 21.35 5.74
C HIS A 83 3.31 20.12 4.94
N PRO A 84 3.52 19.96 3.61
CA PRO A 84 3.09 18.76 2.90
C PRO A 84 4.03 17.57 3.11
N LEU A 85 5.24 17.81 3.64
CA LEU A 85 6.25 16.77 3.88
C LEU A 85 6.20 16.20 5.29
N ILE A 86 5.62 16.93 6.24
CA ILE A 86 5.60 16.54 7.65
C ILE A 86 4.16 16.28 8.07
N GLN A 87 3.95 15.38 9.02
CA GLN A 87 2.71 15.22 9.78
C GLN A 87 3.06 14.93 11.23
N LEU A 88 2.21 15.30 12.18
CA LEU A 88 2.35 14.81 13.55
C LEU A 88 2.06 13.31 13.62
N ASP A 89 2.80 12.58 14.45
CA ASP A 89 2.49 11.19 14.79
C ASP A 89 1.65 11.16 16.08
N PRO A 90 0.33 10.86 16.00
CA PRO A 90 -0.53 10.86 17.18
C PRO A 90 -0.09 9.87 18.27
N LYS A 91 0.74 8.87 17.92
CA LYS A 91 1.28 7.91 18.88
C LYS A 91 2.40 8.47 19.76
N LYS A 92 3.07 9.53 19.30
CA LYS A 92 4.13 10.22 20.05
C LYS A 92 3.59 11.31 20.96
N LEU A 93 2.30 11.64 20.86
CA LEU A 93 1.65 12.69 21.64
C LEU A 93 1.05 12.10 22.92
N SER A 94 1.25 12.79 24.05
CA SER A 94 0.49 12.55 25.27
C SER A 94 -0.98 12.94 25.08
N ASP A 95 -1.86 12.50 25.99
CA ASP A 95 -3.27 12.88 25.91
C ASP A 95 -3.48 14.38 26.17
N SER A 96 -2.69 14.99 27.06
CA SER A 96 -2.71 16.44 27.27
C SER A 96 -2.31 17.22 26.02
N GLN A 97 -1.27 16.78 25.31
CA GLN A 97 -0.86 17.40 24.05
C GLN A 97 -1.94 17.27 22.98
N LYS A 98 -2.64 16.13 22.90
CA LYS A 98 -3.75 15.97 21.95
C LYS A 98 -4.90 16.94 22.23
N GLU A 99 -5.19 17.21 23.50
CA GLU A 99 -6.21 18.19 23.90
C GLU A 99 -5.81 19.61 23.51
N GLU A 100 -4.56 20.00 23.78
CA GLU A 100 -4.02 21.31 23.37
C GLU A 100 -4.04 21.51 21.85
N LEU A 101 -3.79 20.44 21.09
CA LEU A 101 -3.75 20.47 19.63
C LEU A 101 -5.11 20.31 18.94
N ALA A 102 -6.21 20.21 19.71
CA ALA A 102 -7.54 19.96 19.15
C ALA A 102 -7.96 21.05 18.12
N GLY A 103 -7.51 22.29 18.31
CA GLY A 103 -7.79 23.42 17.40
C GLY A 103 -7.08 23.35 16.03
N PHE A 104 -6.15 22.40 15.86
CA PHE A 104 -5.42 22.15 14.61
C PHE A 104 -5.89 20.90 13.88
N LEU A 105 -6.93 20.21 14.36
CA LEU A 105 -7.43 19.01 13.71
C LEU A 105 -8.10 19.35 12.38
N LEU A 106 -7.70 18.65 11.33
CA LEU A 106 -8.40 18.68 10.05
C LEU A 106 -9.73 17.91 10.15
N PRO A 107 -10.70 18.21 9.26
CA PRO A 107 -11.95 17.47 9.21
C PRO A 107 -11.70 15.96 9.09
N ALA A 108 -12.39 15.20 9.95
CA ALA A 108 -12.31 13.75 9.96
C ALA A 108 -12.64 13.17 8.58
N THR A 109 -11.76 12.30 8.08
CA THR A 109 -11.98 11.50 6.87
C THR A 109 -12.36 10.08 7.26
N TYR A 110 -13.03 9.35 6.37
CA TYR A 110 -13.62 8.05 6.70
C TYR A 110 -13.44 7.04 5.57
N TYR A 111 -13.48 5.76 5.91
CA TYR A 111 -13.56 4.65 4.98
C TYR A 111 -14.69 3.69 5.36
N ALA A 112 -15.26 3.03 4.35
CA ALA A 112 -16.24 1.98 4.56
C ALA A 112 -15.57 0.59 4.69
N LYS A 113 -15.96 -0.16 5.72
CA LYS A 113 -15.41 -1.49 6.01
C LYS A 113 -16.53 -2.54 6.09
N PRO A 114 -16.71 -3.37 5.05
CA PRO A 114 -17.52 -4.58 5.13
C PRO A 114 -16.86 -5.64 6.03
N SER A 115 -17.64 -6.31 6.86
CA SER A 115 -17.18 -7.42 7.73
C SER A 115 -18.19 -8.56 7.71
N LEU A 116 -17.76 -9.78 7.40
CA LEU A 116 -18.66 -10.93 7.31
C LEU A 116 -18.95 -11.54 8.68
N ASN A 117 -20.21 -11.93 8.91
CA ASN A 117 -20.61 -12.72 10.06
C ASN A 117 -20.42 -14.23 9.79
N LYS A 118 -20.84 -15.10 10.72
CA LYS A 118 -20.73 -16.57 10.55
C LYS A 118 -21.41 -17.07 9.26
N LYS A 119 -22.60 -16.55 8.92
CA LYS A 119 -23.34 -16.92 7.71
C LYS A 119 -22.62 -16.43 6.45
N GLY A 120 -22.19 -15.17 6.42
CA GLY A 120 -21.47 -14.61 5.27
C GLY A 120 -20.13 -15.31 5.01
N LYS A 121 -19.43 -15.73 6.07
CA LYS A 121 -18.19 -16.51 5.95
C LYS A 121 -18.39 -17.85 5.25
N ALA A 122 -19.59 -18.45 5.32
CA ALA A 122 -19.88 -19.71 4.62
C ALA A 122 -19.84 -19.58 3.08
N TYR A 123 -20.02 -18.36 2.55
CA TYR A 123 -19.87 -18.03 1.12
C TYR A 123 -18.42 -17.78 0.71
N VAL A 124 -17.49 -17.72 1.67
CA VAL A 124 -16.06 -17.54 1.43
C VAL A 124 -15.36 -18.84 1.77
N GLN A 125 -15.44 -19.79 0.84
CA GLN A 125 -14.67 -21.02 0.91
C GLN A 125 -13.41 -20.82 0.10
N ILE A 126 -12.28 -20.74 0.79
CA ILE A 126 -10.96 -20.81 0.15
C ILE A 126 -10.66 -22.30 0.09
N PRO A 127 -10.52 -22.89 -1.12
CA PRO A 127 -10.18 -24.30 -1.24
C PRO A 127 -8.81 -24.55 -0.61
N ASP A 128 -8.60 -25.76 -0.11
CA ASP A 128 -7.25 -26.20 0.25
C ASP A 128 -6.43 -26.25 -1.04
N ILE A 129 -5.43 -25.36 -1.11
CA ILE A 129 -4.54 -25.26 -2.26
C ILE A 129 -3.40 -26.24 -2.00
N LEU A 130 -3.45 -27.38 -2.69
CA LEU A 130 -2.41 -28.39 -2.64
C LEU A 130 -1.66 -28.37 -3.97
N PHE A 131 -0.40 -27.98 -3.91
CA PHE A 131 0.52 -28.16 -5.03
C PHE A 131 1.23 -29.50 -4.84
N GLY A 132 1.37 -30.26 -5.93
CA GLY A 132 1.98 -31.58 -5.89
C GLY A 132 2.39 -32.02 -7.29
N GLY A 133 3.68 -31.98 -7.58
CA GLY A 133 4.25 -32.48 -8.83
C GLY A 133 4.09 -31.57 -10.05
N GLN A 134 3.62 -30.33 -9.87
CA GLN A 134 3.62 -29.35 -10.96
C GLN A 134 5.05 -28.87 -11.27
N SER A 135 5.29 -28.63 -12.55
CA SER A 135 6.49 -27.98 -13.06
C SER A 135 6.48 -26.47 -12.81
N GLU A 136 7.66 -25.85 -12.97
CA GLU A 136 7.85 -24.41 -12.87
C GLU A 136 6.99 -23.67 -13.93
N GLU A 137 6.98 -24.18 -15.16
CA GLU A 137 6.20 -23.62 -16.28
C GLU A 137 4.68 -23.67 -16.02
N GLU A 138 4.18 -24.78 -15.46
CA GLU A 138 2.77 -24.92 -15.11
C GLU A 138 2.35 -23.90 -14.06
N LEU A 139 3.13 -23.73 -12.99
CA LEU A 139 2.88 -22.73 -11.95
C LEU A 139 2.91 -21.31 -12.51
N VAL A 140 3.85 -20.99 -13.40
CA VAL A 140 3.94 -19.67 -14.03
C VAL A 140 2.72 -19.40 -14.93
N ALA A 141 2.27 -20.40 -15.70
CA ALA A 141 1.07 -20.30 -16.53
C ALA A 141 -0.18 -20.05 -15.68
N GLU A 142 -0.33 -20.77 -14.56
CA GLU A 142 -1.43 -20.58 -13.61
C GLU A 142 -1.40 -19.20 -12.96
N ILE A 143 -0.23 -18.75 -12.49
CA ILE A 143 -0.06 -17.41 -11.91
C ILE A 143 -0.47 -16.34 -12.92
N ARG A 144 -0.06 -16.46 -14.18
CA ARG A 144 -0.44 -15.52 -15.25
C ARG A 144 -1.95 -15.47 -15.42
N ASN A 145 -2.58 -16.63 -15.56
CA ASN A 145 -4.02 -16.73 -15.82
C ASN A 145 -4.87 -16.20 -14.67
N VAL A 146 -4.49 -16.52 -13.42
CA VAL A 146 -5.23 -16.10 -12.23
C VAL A 146 -5.01 -14.61 -11.91
N THR A 147 -3.84 -14.06 -12.23
CA THR A 147 -3.57 -12.62 -12.05
C THR A 147 -4.57 -11.76 -12.81
N PHE A 148 -4.88 -12.12 -14.06
CA PHE A 148 -5.87 -11.39 -14.88
C PHE A 148 -7.27 -11.42 -14.27
N GLN A 149 -7.69 -12.57 -13.72
CA GLN A 149 -9.00 -12.71 -13.08
C GLN A 149 -9.12 -11.87 -11.79
N LYS A 150 -8.03 -11.76 -11.02
CA LYS A 150 -8.01 -11.01 -9.76
C LYS A 150 -8.25 -9.51 -9.97
N GLU A 151 -7.77 -8.94 -11.07
CA GLU A 151 -7.93 -7.50 -11.36
C GLU A 151 -9.41 -7.10 -11.48
N GLY A 152 -10.22 -7.91 -12.18
CA GLY A 152 -11.65 -7.65 -12.35
C GLY A 152 -12.40 -7.63 -11.02
N TYR A 153 -12.16 -8.63 -10.15
CA TYR A 153 -12.79 -8.68 -8.83
C TYR A 153 -12.33 -7.54 -7.91
N SER A 154 -11.03 -7.22 -7.95
CA SER A 154 -10.46 -6.16 -7.11
C SER A 154 -11.05 -4.80 -7.47
N LYS A 155 -11.12 -4.48 -8.77
CA LYS A 155 -11.73 -3.24 -9.25
C LYS A 155 -13.20 -3.13 -8.81
N ARG A 156 -13.97 -4.21 -9.00
CA ARG A 156 -15.38 -4.23 -8.60
C ARG A 156 -15.56 -4.03 -7.09
N TYR A 157 -14.67 -4.60 -6.28
CA TYR A 157 -14.71 -4.42 -4.84
C TYR A 157 -14.37 -2.98 -4.39
N GLU A 158 -13.41 -2.32 -5.04
CA GLU A 158 -13.13 -0.90 -4.80
C GLU A 158 -14.33 0.00 -5.13
N GLU A 159 -15.00 -0.23 -6.26
CA GLU A 159 -16.25 0.47 -6.62
C GLU A 159 -17.35 0.30 -5.57
N ILE A 160 -17.49 -0.91 -5.00
CA ILE A 160 -18.46 -1.17 -3.93
C ILE A 160 -18.08 -0.42 -2.65
N LYS A 161 -16.80 -0.34 -2.28
CA LYS A 161 -16.34 0.42 -1.10
C LYS A 161 -16.60 1.92 -1.27
N GLU A 162 -16.35 2.46 -2.45
CA GLU A 162 -16.69 3.84 -2.82
C GLU A 162 -18.21 4.09 -2.68
N ALA A 163 -19.04 3.18 -3.21
CA ALA A 163 -20.50 3.29 -3.07
C ALA A 163 -20.97 3.21 -1.61
N LEU A 164 -20.36 2.34 -0.80
CA LEU A 164 -20.63 2.23 0.64
C LEU A 164 -20.24 3.50 1.40
N LEU A 165 -19.10 4.10 1.06
CA LEU A 165 -18.63 5.33 1.71
C LEU A 165 -19.62 6.48 1.53
N ASN A 166 -20.30 6.52 0.38
CA ASN A 166 -21.29 7.52 0.02
C ASN A 166 -22.72 7.19 0.48
N ASP A 167 -22.94 6.06 1.15
CA ASP A 167 -24.27 5.66 1.63
C ASP A 167 -24.70 6.49 2.86
N LEU A 168 -25.82 7.21 2.72
CA LEU A 168 -26.33 8.12 3.76
C LEU A 168 -26.69 7.40 5.07
N SER A 169 -27.26 6.20 4.97
CA SER A 169 -27.67 5.43 6.14
C SER A 169 -26.44 4.95 6.92
N LEU A 170 -25.42 4.45 6.21
CA LEU A 170 -24.18 4.01 6.84
C LEU A 170 -23.43 5.17 7.50
N ARG A 171 -23.41 6.35 6.86
CA ARG A 171 -22.84 7.57 7.43
C ARG A 171 -23.52 8.01 8.72
N ARG A 172 -24.84 7.90 8.79
CA ARG A 172 -25.66 8.26 9.95
C ARG A 172 -25.52 7.28 11.10
N GLU A 173 -25.68 5.98 10.82
CA GLU A 173 -25.70 4.94 11.85
C GLU A 173 -24.31 4.48 12.28
N LYS A 174 -23.27 4.83 11.51
CA LYS A 174 -21.86 4.41 11.66
C LYS A 174 -21.62 2.90 11.55
N LYS A 175 -22.61 2.07 11.85
CA LYS A 175 -22.55 0.63 11.70
C LYS A 175 -23.93 0.05 11.42
N ILE A 176 -24.05 -0.65 10.29
CA ILE A 176 -25.28 -1.33 9.89
C ILE A 176 -25.03 -2.83 9.86
N LYS A 177 -25.91 -3.60 10.51
CA LYS A 177 -25.89 -5.06 10.46
C LYS A 177 -26.88 -5.57 9.42
N ARG A 178 -26.48 -6.60 8.70
CA ARG A 178 -27.30 -7.35 7.73
C ARG A 178 -27.19 -8.85 8.00
N ASP A 179 -27.90 -9.65 7.21
CA ASP A 179 -28.01 -11.10 7.41
C ASP A 179 -26.68 -11.84 7.26
N TRP A 180 -25.78 -11.36 6.38
CA TRP A 180 -24.50 -12.01 6.09
C TRP A 180 -23.28 -11.19 6.50
N CYS A 181 -23.46 -9.89 6.76
CA CYS A 181 -22.35 -8.99 7.03
C CYS A 181 -22.75 -7.81 7.92
N SER A 182 -21.76 -7.01 8.28
CA SER A 182 -21.96 -5.68 8.85
C SER A 182 -21.07 -4.70 8.11
N PHE A 183 -21.57 -3.49 7.90
CA PHE A 183 -20.82 -2.39 7.33
C PHE A 183 -20.46 -1.41 8.44
N SER A 184 -19.23 -0.91 8.46
CA SER A 184 -18.78 0.10 9.40
C SER A 184 -18.23 1.31 8.67
N TYR A 185 -18.64 2.50 9.08
CA TYR A 185 -18.11 3.78 8.67
C TYR A 185 -17.03 4.16 9.67
N VAL A 186 -15.77 3.92 9.30
CA VAL A 186 -14.64 4.01 10.22
C VAL A 186 -13.85 5.27 9.93
N GLU A 187 -13.57 6.04 10.97
CA GLU A 187 -12.73 7.23 10.88
C GLU A 187 -11.29 6.83 10.58
N HIS A 188 -10.63 7.60 9.71
CA HIS A 188 -9.19 7.54 9.57
C HIS A 188 -8.52 8.07 10.86
N LYS A 189 -7.20 7.89 10.95
CA LYS A 189 -6.46 8.50 12.04
C LYS A 189 -6.57 10.04 11.93
N PRO A 190 -6.61 10.76 13.06
CA PRO A 190 -6.60 12.22 13.04
C PRO A 190 -5.44 12.75 12.21
N ALA A 191 -5.72 13.76 11.40
CA ALA A 191 -4.74 14.53 10.66
C ALA A 191 -4.76 15.96 11.19
N TYR A 192 -3.58 16.59 11.23
CA TYR A 192 -3.43 17.95 11.75
C TYR A 192 -3.09 18.91 10.62
N ASP A 193 -3.52 20.16 10.78
CA ASP A 193 -3.17 21.28 9.93
C ASP A 193 -1.71 21.68 10.20
N MET A 194 -0.81 21.08 9.44
CA MET A 194 0.62 21.29 9.61
C MET A 194 1.05 22.71 9.24
N GLU A 195 0.33 23.41 8.36
CA GLU A 195 0.63 24.79 8.01
C GLU A 195 0.46 25.70 9.24
N ARG A 196 -0.68 25.55 9.93
CA ARG A 196 -0.95 26.31 11.17
C ARG A 196 -0.04 25.87 12.31
N LEU A 197 0.20 24.58 12.50
CA LEU A 197 1.08 24.08 13.54
C LEU A 197 2.51 24.62 13.41
N LEU A 198 3.04 24.64 12.19
CA LEU A 198 4.38 25.14 11.91
C LEU A 198 4.49 26.66 12.12
N ALA A 199 3.38 27.40 12.08
CA ALA A 199 3.34 28.84 12.34
C ALA A 199 3.18 29.19 13.83
N GLU A 200 2.50 28.33 14.61
CA GLU A 200 2.14 28.61 16.00
C GLU A 200 3.03 27.90 17.04
N LEU A 201 3.60 26.74 16.71
CA LEU A 201 4.39 25.94 17.64
C LEU A 201 5.90 26.06 17.43
N PRO A 202 6.72 25.85 18.49
CA PRO A 202 8.16 25.73 18.34
C PRO A 202 8.53 24.58 17.39
N PHE A 203 9.52 24.79 16.54
CA PHE A 203 9.94 23.77 15.57
C PHE A 203 10.47 22.49 16.24
N ASP A 204 11.11 22.61 17.42
CA ASP A 204 11.57 21.47 18.22
C ASP A 204 10.43 20.51 18.57
N PHE A 205 9.22 21.03 18.83
CA PHE A 205 8.03 20.20 19.05
C PHE A 205 7.69 19.36 17.81
N ILE A 206 7.85 19.95 16.63
CA ILE A 206 7.58 19.30 15.34
C ILE A 206 8.66 18.25 15.04
N ILE A 207 9.92 18.52 15.36
CA ILE A 207 11.00 17.52 15.25
C ILE A 207 10.69 16.32 16.15
N GLU A 208 10.34 16.56 17.41
CA GLU A 208 10.11 15.51 18.40
C GLU A 208 8.93 14.60 18.02
N HIS A 209 7.77 15.22 17.77
CA HIS A 209 6.49 14.53 17.60
C HIS A 209 6.09 14.31 16.13
N GLY A 210 6.82 14.91 15.19
CA GLY A 210 6.57 14.79 13.76
C GLY A 210 7.06 13.47 13.16
N LYS A 211 6.63 13.30 11.91
CA LYS A 211 7.03 12.25 11.00
C LYS A 211 6.94 12.75 9.56
N VAL A 212 7.92 12.37 8.76
CA VAL A 212 7.94 12.69 7.33
C VAL A 212 6.97 11.79 6.57
N GLN A 213 6.16 12.43 5.73
CA GLN A 213 5.28 11.79 4.77
C GLN A 213 6.12 11.27 3.60
N MET A 214 6.53 10.01 3.69
CA MET A 214 7.51 9.41 2.79
C MET A 214 7.04 9.32 1.33
N THR A 215 5.72 9.33 1.08
CA THR A 215 5.17 9.27 -0.27
C THR A 215 5.40 10.60 -0.98
N GLU A 216 5.08 11.69 -0.29
CA GLU A 216 5.18 13.08 -0.69
C GLU A 216 6.66 13.46 -0.85
N LEU A 217 7.52 13.06 0.09
CA LEU A 217 8.97 13.24 -0.03
C LEU A 217 9.52 12.54 -1.28
N LYS A 218 9.10 11.30 -1.56
CA LYS A 218 9.55 10.57 -2.76
C LYS A 218 9.02 11.21 -4.04
N GLU A 219 7.82 11.78 -4.01
CA GLU A 219 7.27 12.54 -5.13
C GLU A 219 8.07 13.82 -5.40
N TRP A 220 8.46 14.54 -4.36
CA TRP A 220 9.32 15.73 -4.48
C TRP A 220 10.69 15.40 -5.04
N ILE A 221 11.32 14.32 -4.56
CA ILE A 221 12.55 13.78 -5.14
C ILE A 221 12.33 13.38 -6.60
N GLY A 222 11.21 12.72 -6.90
CA GLY A 222 10.85 12.30 -8.26
C GLY A 222 10.65 13.46 -9.23
N ARG A 223 10.20 14.62 -8.73
CA ARG A 223 10.05 15.88 -9.47
C ARG A 223 11.34 16.72 -9.52
N GLY A 224 12.43 16.28 -8.88
CA GLY A 224 13.69 17.02 -8.82
C GLY A 224 13.69 18.22 -7.87
N ARG A 225 12.69 18.36 -6.99
CA ARG A 225 12.64 19.44 -5.98
C ARG A 225 13.61 19.23 -4.82
N LEU A 226 13.98 17.98 -4.56
CA LEU A 226 14.91 17.60 -3.50
C LEU A 226 15.85 16.52 -4.00
N SER A 227 17.12 16.61 -3.61
CA SER A 227 18.08 15.55 -3.91
C SER A 227 17.74 14.27 -3.14
N LYS A 228 17.87 13.12 -3.82
CA LYS A 228 17.77 11.81 -3.16
C LYS A 228 18.83 11.60 -2.07
N SER A 229 19.93 12.38 -2.08
CA SER A 229 20.97 12.30 -1.05
C SER A 229 20.46 12.65 0.34
N VAL A 230 19.51 13.58 0.47
CA VAL A 230 18.94 14.01 1.76
C VAL A 230 18.25 12.83 2.44
N LEU A 231 17.38 12.12 1.71
CA LEU A 231 16.74 10.92 2.23
C LEU A 231 17.76 9.81 2.53
N LYS A 232 18.76 9.62 1.67
CA LYS A 232 19.77 8.57 1.85
C LYS A 232 20.65 8.80 3.08
N ALA A 233 20.99 10.05 3.41
CA ALA A 233 21.79 10.39 4.58
C ALA A 233 21.09 10.01 5.90
N ASN A 234 19.76 10.04 5.88
CA ASN A 234 18.89 9.70 7.02
C ASN A 234 18.40 8.25 7.01
N GLN A 235 18.87 7.43 6.07
CA GLN A 235 18.48 6.03 5.90
C GLN A 235 19.60 5.11 6.35
N GLU A 236 19.28 4.27 7.33
CA GLU A 236 20.14 3.18 7.75
C GLU A 236 19.63 1.88 7.14
N LEU A 237 20.52 1.15 6.45
CA LEU A 237 20.21 -0.19 5.96
C LEU A 237 20.25 -1.16 7.14
N VAL A 238 19.10 -1.66 7.55
CA VAL A 238 18.98 -2.60 8.68
C VAL A 238 19.15 -4.04 8.20
N ASP A 239 18.57 -4.36 7.04
CA ASP A 239 18.56 -5.71 6.49
C ASP A 239 18.46 -5.67 4.96
N LEU A 240 18.94 -6.73 4.30
CA LEU A 240 18.80 -6.92 2.86
C LEU A 240 18.03 -8.21 2.59
N GLN A 241 16.72 -8.07 2.44
CA GLN A 241 15.84 -9.20 2.20
C GLN A 241 15.79 -9.57 0.73
N LEU A 242 15.63 -10.85 0.43
CA LEU A 242 15.40 -11.30 -0.94
C LEU A 242 13.90 -11.41 -1.20
N SER A 243 13.38 -10.53 -2.07
CA SER A 243 11.99 -10.55 -2.50
C SER A 243 11.85 -11.40 -3.75
N PHE A 244 11.00 -12.41 -3.71
CA PHE A 244 10.63 -13.16 -4.91
C PHE A 244 9.48 -12.46 -5.63
N VAL A 245 9.62 -12.27 -6.95
CA VAL A 245 8.63 -11.56 -7.76
C VAL A 245 8.39 -12.32 -9.06
N VAL A 246 7.11 -12.51 -9.39
CA VAL A 246 6.64 -13.06 -10.67
C VAL A 246 5.82 -11.99 -11.37
N MET A 247 6.18 -11.63 -12.60
CA MET A 247 5.52 -10.57 -13.37
C MET A 247 5.62 -10.82 -14.88
N SER A 248 4.88 -10.06 -15.68
CA SER A 248 5.05 -10.11 -17.14
C SER A 248 6.37 -9.46 -17.57
N LEU A 249 6.95 -9.95 -18.67
CA LEU A 249 8.13 -9.35 -19.29
C LEU A 249 7.89 -7.90 -19.69
N GLU A 250 6.67 -7.55 -20.11
CA GLU A 250 6.30 -6.16 -20.41
C GLU A 250 6.38 -5.28 -19.16
N SER A 251 5.90 -5.77 -18.01
CA SER A 251 5.98 -5.04 -16.73
C SER A 251 7.42 -4.84 -16.28
N GLU A 252 8.27 -5.86 -16.46
CA GLU A 252 9.70 -5.76 -16.19
C GLU A 252 10.37 -4.72 -17.11
N ARG A 253 10.09 -4.73 -18.42
CA ARG A 253 10.63 -3.76 -19.38
C ARG A 253 10.21 -2.33 -19.02
N LYS A 254 8.94 -2.11 -18.67
CA LYS A 254 8.46 -0.78 -18.21
C LYS A 254 9.18 -0.32 -16.94
N MET A 255 9.46 -1.25 -16.02
CA MET A 255 10.20 -0.94 -14.80
C MET A 255 11.65 -0.53 -15.11
N LEU A 256 12.32 -1.24 -16.02
CA LEU A 256 13.70 -0.97 -16.42
C LEU A 256 13.82 0.32 -17.25
N SER A 257 12.95 0.52 -18.25
CA SER A 257 12.97 1.73 -19.08
C SER A 257 12.70 2.99 -18.26
N GLY A 258 11.79 2.92 -17.27
CA GLY A 258 11.56 4.01 -16.33
C GLY A 258 12.78 4.31 -15.44
N MET A 259 13.65 3.34 -15.16
CA MET A 259 14.92 3.58 -14.46
C MET A 259 15.97 4.21 -15.38
N GLU A 260 16.08 3.73 -16.62
CA GLU A 260 17.02 4.26 -17.61
C GLU A 260 16.70 5.70 -18.00
N TYR A 261 15.42 6.02 -18.23
CA TYR A 261 14.97 7.39 -18.50
C TYR A 261 15.37 8.33 -17.36
N ARG A 262 15.14 7.94 -16.10
CA ARG A 262 15.55 8.71 -14.93
C ARG A 262 17.08 8.87 -14.84
N ARG A 263 17.85 7.84 -15.18
CA ARG A 263 19.32 7.90 -15.19
C ARG A 263 19.85 8.86 -16.25
N ASN A 264 19.20 8.90 -17.42
CA ASN A 264 19.58 9.78 -18.52
C ASN A 264 19.20 11.24 -18.24
N GLN A 265 18.05 11.51 -17.63
CA GLN A 265 17.66 12.86 -17.19
C GLN A 265 18.65 13.45 -16.18
N LEU A 266 19.13 12.65 -15.22
CA LEU A 266 20.13 13.08 -14.24
C LEU A 266 21.52 13.33 -14.84
N ARG A 267 21.83 12.75 -16.01
CA ARG A 267 23.09 13.00 -16.74
C ARG A 267 23.08 14.26 -17.59
N ILE A 268 21.89 14.72 -18.00
CA ILE A 268 21.71 15.93 -18.81
C ILE A 268 21.63 17.18 -17.90
N ALA A 269 21.28 16.99 -16.63
CA ALA A 269 21.22 18.05 -15.62
C ALA A 269 22.54 18.28 -14.85
N GLN A 270 23.64 17.64 -15.27
CA GLN A 270 25.01 17.84 -14.78
C GLN A 270 25.84 18.52 -15.86
#